data_AF-A0A954BB56-F1
#
_entry.id   AF-A0A954BB56-F1
#
_cell.length_a   1.000
_cell.length_b   1.000
_cell.length_c   1.000
_cell.angle_alpha   90.00
_cell.angle_beta   90.00
_cell.angle_gamma   90.00
#
_symmetry.space_group_name_H-M   'P 1'
#
loop_
_entity.id
_entity.type
_entity.pdbx_description
1 polymer ?
#
loop_
_entity_poly.entity_id
_entity_poly.type
_entity_poly.pdbx_seq_one_letter_code
_entity_poly.pdbx_strand_id
1 'polypeptide(L)'
;TMPKTKLPYAVAQLAGVVDTHLVARVTGKTPKAPLTGVRLAGRRVSFSSEKAARELGWRASPFEPALAETLQWMKAAGLID
;
A
#
# COMPACT_ATOMS: atom_id res chain seq x y z
N THR A 1 18.60 -4.83 1.09
CA THR A 1 18.55 -5.40 -0.28
C THR A 1 17.10 -5.56 -0.71
N MET A 2 16.67 -4.84 -1.75
CA MET A 2 15.26 -4.87 -2.19
C MET A 2 14.99 -6.14 -3.02
N PRO A 3 13.97 -6.95 -2.67
CA PRO A 3 13.61 -8.11 -3.46
C PRO A 3 13.06 -7.66 -4.82
N LYS A 4 13.63 -8.18 -5.92
CA LYS A 4 13.23 -7.84 -7.30
C LYS A 4 12.22 -8.82 -7.89
N THR A 5 11.93 -9.91 -7.18
CA THR A 5 11.09 -11.00 -7.69
C THR A 5 9.62 -10.69 -7.45
N LYS A 6 8.79 -10.85 -8.49
CA LYS A 6 7.33 -10.75 -8.35
C LYS A 6 6.82 -11.98 -7.60
N LEU A 7 6.16 -11.76 -6.46
CA LEU A 7 5.53 -12.84 -5.71
C LEU A 7 4.23 -13.28 -6.42
N PRO A 8 4.03 -14.59 -6.67
CA PRO A 8 2.77 -15.08 -7.21
C PRO A 8 1.60 -14.75 -6.27
N TYR A 9 0.49 -14.28 -6.84
CA TYR A 9 -0.65 -13.78 -6.05
C TYR A 9 -1.25 -14.85 -5.12
N ALA A 10 -1.24 -16.13 -5.52
CA ALA A 10 -1.71 -17.22 -4.66
C ALA A 10 -0.87 -17.35 -3.37
N VAL A 11 0.46 -17.20 -3.48
CA VAL A 11 1.37 -17.26 -2.33
C VAL A 11 1.12 -16.07 -1.40
N ALA A 12 0.95 -14.87 -1.97
CA ALA A 12 0.61 -13.68 -1.20
C ALA A 12 -0.73 -13.81 -0.46
N GLN A 13 -1.75 -14.38 -1.12
CA GLN A 13 -3.06 -14.62 -0.50
C GLN A 13 -2.98 -15.62 0.65
N LEU A 14 -2.29 -16.75 0.47
CA LEU A 14 -2.13 -17.75 1.53
C LEU A 14 -1.39 -17.15 2.73
N ALA A 15 -0.30 -16.42 2.48
CA ALA A 15 0.42 -15.72 3.54
C ALA A 15 -0.48 -14.72 4.29
N GLY A 16 -1.29 -13.94 3.57
CA GLY A 16 -2.21 -12.98 4.17
C GLY A 16 -3.34 -13.65 4.99
N VAL A 17 -3.86 -14.80 4.55
CA VAL A 17 -4.84 -15.59 5.31
C VAL A 17 -4.25 -16.06 6.63
N VAL A 18 -3.06 -16.68 6.58
CA VAL A 18 -2.36 -17.21 7.76
C VAL A 18 -2.03 -16.08 8.73
N ASP A 19 -1.46 -14.98 8.24
CA ASP A 19 -1.06 -13.85 9.06
C ASP A 19 -2.27 -13.18 9.73
N THR A 20 -3.35 -12.95 8.98
CA THR A 20 -4.55 -12.27 9.48
C THR A 20 -5.37 -13.14 10.44
N HIS A 21 -5.56 -14.42 10.13
CA HIS A 21 -6.50 -15.27 10.88
C HIS A 21 -5.87 -16.13 11.96
N LEU A 22 -4.59 -16.49 11.83
CA LEU A 22 -3.88 -17.32 12.80
C LEU A 22 -2.89 -16.47 13.59
N VAL A 23 -1.90 -15.86 12.92
CA VAL A 23 -0.80 -15.18 13.61
C VAL A 23 -1.29 -13.97 14.40
N ALA A 24 -2.09 -13.09 13.80
CA ALA A 24 -2.61 -11.90 14.48
C ALA A 24 -3.53 -12.26 15.65
N ARG A 25 -4.34 -13.32 15.53
CA ARG A 25 -5.20 -13.80 16.62
C ARG A 25 -4.41 -14.39 17.78
N VAL A 26 -3.35 -15.14 17.49
CA VAL A 26 -2.51 -15.77 18.51
C VAL A 26 -1.57 -14.75 19.17
N THR A 27 -1.02 -13.81 18.41
CA THR A 27 -0.03 -12.84 18.90
C THR A 27 -0.63 -11.54 19.40
N GLY A 28 -1.90 -11.26 19.10
CA GLY A 28 -2.55 -9.97 19.38
C GLY A 28 -1.96 -8.78 18.62
N LYS A 29 -1.00 -9.01 17.72
CA LYS A 29 -0.33 -7.97 16.94
C LYS A 29 -1.04 -7.75 15.61
N THR A 30 -0.94 -6.53 15.11
CA THR A 30 -1.46 -6.19 13.77
C THR A 30 -0.79 -7.05 12.70
N PRO A 31 -1.56 -7.65 11.78
CA PRO A 31 -1.00 -8.44 10.69
C PRO A 31 -0.07 -7.58 9.83
N LYS A 32 1.08 -8.14 9.47
CA LYS A 32 2.07 -7.53 8.58
C LYS A 32 1.59 -7.54 7.12
N ALA A 33 0.82 -8.56 6.74
CA ALA A 33 0.23 -8.72 5.43
C ALA A 33 -1.29 -8.91 5.56
N PRO A 34 -2.04 -7.84 5.85
CA PRO A 34 -3.49 -7.95 5.99
C PRO A 34 -4.11 -8.48 4.69
N LEU A 35 -4.98 -9.50 4.82
CA LEU A 35 -5.63 -10.14 3.68
C LEU A 35 -6.38 -9.14 2.79
N THR A 36 -6.95 -8.11 3.37
CA THR A 36 -7.60 -6.99 2.66
C THR A 36 -6.60 -6.22 1.79
N GLY A 37 -5.41 -5.92 2.32
CA GLY A 37 -4.33 -5.28 1.58
C GLY A 37 -3.82 -6.14 0.42
N VAL A 38 -3.66 -7.46 0.65
CA VAL A 38 -3.27 -8.40 -0.42
C VAL A 38 -4.31 -8.43 -1.53
N ARG A 39 -5.61 -8.53 -1.17
CA ARG A 39 -6.71 -8.52 -2.14
C ARG A 39 -6.79 -7.21 -2.92
N LEU A 40 -6.51 -6.08 -2.27
CA LEU A 40 -6.47 -4.77 -2.92
C LEU A 40 -5.31 -4.69 -3.92
N ALA A 41 -4.12 -5.13 -3.53
CA ALA A 41 -2.94 -5.15 -4.41
C ALA A 41 -3.12 -6.05 -5.64
N GLY A 42 -3.93 -7.10 -5.53
CA GLY A 42 -4.27 -7.98 -6.66
C GLY A 42 -5.30 -7.40 -7.65
N ARG A 43 -6.02 -6.34 -7.28
CA ARG A 43 -7.03 -5.72 -8.15
C ARG A 43 -6.40 -4.65 -9.04
N ARG A 44 -6.73 -4.68 -10.33
CA ARG A 44 -6.47 -3.57 -11.25
C ARG A 44 -7.63 -2.60 -11.18
N VAL A 45 -7.44 -1.49 -10.50
CA VAL A 45 -8.45 -0.44 -10.33
C VAL A 45 -7.91 0.88 -10.84
N SER A 46 -8.73 1.58 -11.62
CA SER A 46 -8.53 2.98 -12.00
C SER A 46 -9.49 3.85 -11.20
N PHE A 47 -9.00 4.93 -10.62
CA PHE A 47 -9.82 5.88 -9.89
C PHE A 47 -9.99 7.16 -10.71
N SER A 48 -11.18 7.75 -10.67
CA SER A 48 -11.48 9.06 -11.28
C SER A 48 -11.95 10.03 -10.20
N SER A 49 -11.42 11.24 -10.27
CA SER A 49 -11.79 12.33 -9.35
C SER A 49 -12.69 13.38 -10.00
N GLU A 50 -13.25 13.10 -11.19
CA GLU A 50 -14.09 14.05 -11.94
C GLU A 50 -15.31 14.52 -11.15
N LYS A 51 -15.92 13.63 -10.36
CA LYS A 51 -17.05 14.00 -9.49
C LYS A 51 -16.65 15.05 -8.47
N ALA A 52 -15.51 14.87 -7.80
CA ALA A 52 -15.01 15.81 -6.82
C ALA A 52 -14.64 17.16 -7.45
N ALA A 53 -14.07 17.14 -8.66
CA ALA A 53 -13.81 18.36 -9.41
C ALA A 53 -15.09 19.13 -9.74
N ARG A 54 -16.14 18.43 -10.19
CA ARG A 54 -17.42 19.05 -10.57
C ARG A 54 -18.22 19.59 -9.38
N GLU A 55 -18.32 18.81 -8.32
CA GLU A 55 -19.24 19.11 -7.20
C GLU A 55 -18.58 19.91 -6.08
N LEU A 56 -17.26 19.75 -5.90
CA LEU A 56 -16.53 20.35 -4.79
C LEU A 56 -15.49 21.38 -5.25
N GLY A 57 -15.31 21.57 -6.56
CA GLY A 57 -14.21 22.37 -7.11
C GLY A 57 -12.83 21.80 -6.78
N TRP A 58 -12.76 20.51 -6.41
CA TRP A 58 -11.54 19.89 -5.90
C TRP A 58 -10.55 19.61 -7.03
N ARG A 59 -9.28 19.93 -6.80
CA ARG A 59 -8.19 19.66 -7.73
C ARG A 59 -7.06 18.92 -7.03
N ALA A 60 -6.69 17.75 -7.56
CA ALA A 60 -5.55 16.99 -7.07
C ALA A 60 -4.26 17.76 -7.32
N SER A 61 -3.38 17.80 -6.32
CA SER A 61 -2.00 18.27 -6.51
C SER A 61 -1.19 17.29 -7.37
N PRO A 62 -0.19 17.76 -8.12
CA PRO A 62 0.74 16.89 -8.85
C PRO A 62 1.41 15.87 -7.90
N PHE A 63 1.62 14.65 -8.39
CA PHE A 63 2.17 13.57 -7.57
C PHE A 63 3.68 13.66 -7.40
N GLU A 64 4.39 14.10 -8.44
CA GLU A 64 5.85 14.13 -8.50
C GLU A 64 6.48 15.00 -7.41
N PRO A 65 6.00 16.23 -7.12
CA PRO A 65 6.54 17.04 -6.03
C PRO A 65 6.29 16.41 -4.66
N ALA A 66 5.10 15.86 -4.42
CA ALA A 66 4.75 15.21 -3.16
C ALA A 66 5.61 13.96 -2.92
N LEU A 67 5.88 13.19 -3.97
CA LEU A 67 6.79 12.04 -3.92
C LEU A 67 8.22 12.49 -3.60
N ALA A 68 8.71 13.53 -4.28
CA ALA A 68 10.06 14.05 -4.06
C ALA A 68 10.27 14.53 -2.62
N GLU A 69 9.31 15.28 -2.08
CA GLU A 69 9.33 15.74 -0.68
C GLU A 69 9.33 14.57 0.30
N THR A 70 8.48 13.57 0.05
CA THR A 70 8.41 12.36 0.88
C THR A 70 9.75 11.62 0.88
N LEU A 71 10.37 11.44 -0.28
CA LEU A 71 11.67 10.78 -0.39
C LEU A 71 12.78 11.57 0.33
N GLN A 72 12.78 12.90 0.20
CA GLN A 72 13.72 13.75 0.94
C GLN A 72 13.54 13.59 2.45
N TRP A 73 12.30 13.59 2.93
CA TRP A 73 12.00 13.36 4.35
C TRP A 73 12.45 11.96 4.80
N MET A 74 12.14 10.91 4.04
CA MET A 74 12.56 9.54 4.37
C MET A 74 14.08 9.40 4.43
N LYS A 75 14.81 10.09 3.54
CA LYS A 75 16.27 10.13 3.56
C LYS A 75 16.80 10.85 4.80
N ALA A 76 16.23 12.01 5.13
CA ALA A 76 16.59 12.76 6.33
C ALA A 76 16.30 11.97 7.63
N ALA A 77 15.24 11.17 7.64
CA ALA A 77 14.87 10.29 8.74
C ALA A 77 15.71 8.99 8.82
N GLY A 78 16.62 8.75 7.87
CA GLY A 78 17.43 7.53 7.80
C GLY A 78 16.63 6.26 7.48
N LEU A 79 15.44 6.40 6.89
CA LEU A 79 14.58 5.28 6.48
C LEU A 79 15.02 4.68 5.14
N ILE A 80 15.65 5.51 4.29
CA ILE A 80 16.19 5.16 2.99
C ILE A 80 17.53 5.89 2.78
N ASP A 81 18.43 5.28 2.00
CA ASP A 81 19.74 5.86 1.63
C ASP A 81 19.67 6.66 0.31
#